data_AF-A0A2V4NT84-F1
#
_entry.id   AF-A0A2V4NT84-F1
#
_cell.length_a   1.000
_cell.length_b   1.000
_cell.length_c   1.000
_cell.angle_alpha   90.00
_cell.angle_beta   90.00
_cell.angle_gamma   90.00
#
_symmetry.space_group_name_H-M   'P 1'
#
loop_
_entity.id
_entity.type
_entity.pdbx_description
1 polymer ?
#
loop_
_entity_poly.entity_id
_entity_poly.type
_entity_poly.pdbx_seq_one_letter_code
_entity_poly.pdbx_strand_id
1 'polypeptide(L)'
;MGLRHPALAGRTRAHGRPRTARPGARPPGGQHPVNPIREHLLALLTEKFDAAGAEVDDASTLEDLDLDSLARVELVVTLQEHWGVALDDDTDSAAEVTVGRLVERVQELLGRPAPVE
;
A
#
# COMPACT_ATOMS: atom_id res chain seq x y z
N MET A 1 44.83 17.71 -67.18
CA MET A 1 44.07 17.38 -68.40
C MET A 1 43.26 16.13 -68.07
N GLY A 2 41.97 16.27 -67.71
CA GLY A 2 40.83 15.87 -68.57
C GLY A 2 40.88 14.36 -68.83
N LEU A 3 39.97 13.52 -68.32
CA LEU A 3 38.57 13.32 -68.76
C LEU A 3 37.81 12.64 -67.59
N ARG A 4 36.84 13.26 -66.90
CA ARG A 4 35.37 13.17 -67.14
C ARG A 4 34.93 11.93 -67.91
N HIS A 5 34.14 11.03 -67.31
CA HIS A 5 32.76 10.72 -67.73
C HIS A 5 32.02 9.83 -66.69
N PRO A 6 30.68 9.93 -66.60
CA PRO A 6 29.83 9.41 -65.50
C PRO A 6 28.85 8.29 -65.93
N ALA A 7 28.25 7.57 -64.98
CA ALA A 7 26.91 6.92 -65.03
C ALA A 7 26.67 6.16 -63.71
N LEU A 8 25.79 6.60 -62.80
CA LEU A 8 24.34 6.32 -62.77
C LEU A 8 23.97 4.84 -62.87
N ALA A 9 23.67 4.20 -61.74
CA ALA A 9 22.46 3.38 -61.52
C ALA A 9 22.48 2.73 -60.14
N GLY A 10 21.38 2.90 -59.38
CA GLY A 10 21.19 2.21 -58.10
C GLY A 10 20.14 2.85 -57.20
N ARG A 11 18.96 3.18 -57.74
CA ARG A 11 17.78 3.57 -56.95
C ARG A 11 16.82 2.38 -56.86
N THR A 12 16.71 1.76 -55.69
CA THR A 12 15.49 1.07 -55.20
C THR A 12 15.72 0.71 -53.73
N ARG A 13 15.12 1.45 -52.79
CA ARG A 13 13.75 1.33 -52.24
C ARG A 13 13.72 0.39 -51.04
N ALA A 14 13.43 1.01 -49.89
CA ALA A 14 12.74 0.54 -48.68
C ALA A 14 12.71 -0.98 -48.38
N HIS A 15 12.91 -1.36 -47.12
CA HIS A 15 11.88 -1.94 -46.25
C HIS A 15 12.50 -2.38 -44.91
N GLY A 16 11.92 -1.90 -43.81
CA GLY A 16 11.93 -2.58 -42.50
C GLY A 16 13.00 -2.08 -41.51
N ARG A 17 12.68 -1.70 -40.28
CA ARG A 17 11.43 -1.65 -39.52
C ARG A 17 11.57 -0.54 -38.47
N PRO A 18 10.46 0.07 -38.03
CA PRO A 18 10.45 1.02 -36.92
C PRO A 18 10.66 0.29 -35.58
N ARG A 19 11.15 1.05 -34.59
CA ARG A 19 10.91 0.87 -33.15
C ARG A 19 11.18 -0.53 -32.57
N THR A 20 12.32 -0.68 -31.91
CA THR A 20 12.36 -1.48 -30.67
C THR A 20 12.06 -0.56 -29.49
N ALA A 21 10.81 -0.13 -29.40
CA ALA A 21 10.20 -0.01 -28.09
C ALA A 21 9.97 -1.45 -27.61
N ARG A 22 10.78 -1.92 -26.67
CA ARG A 22 10.33 -2.98 -25.78
C ARG A 22 9.81 -2.31 -24.50
N PRO A 23 8.49 -2.42 -24.25
CA PRO A 23 7.85 -1.99 -23.02
C PRO A 23 8.07 -3.04 -21.92
N GLY A 24 8.06 -2.60 -20.66
CA GLY A 24 7.85 -3.50 -19.52
C GLY A 24 9.05 -3.74 -18.62
N ALA A 25 9.66 -2.68 -18.09
CA ALA A 25 9.90 -2.70 -16.64
C ALA A 25 8.62 -2.15 -16.02
N ARG A 26 7.73 -3.08 -15.69
CA ARG A 26 6.54 -2.85 -14.86
C ARG A 26 6.99 -1.98 -13.67
N PRO A 27 6.37 -0.81 -13.39
CA PRO A 27 6.60 -0.17 -12.10
C PRO A 27 6.23 -1.22 -11.04
N PRO A 28 7.10 -1.52 -10.05
CA PRO A 28 6.66 -2.32 -8.91
C PRO A 28 5.60 -1.50 -8.19
N GLY A 29 4.34 -1.92 -8.37
CA GLY A 29 3.21 -1.50 -7.56
C GLY A 29 2.75 -0.07 -7.81
N GLY A 30 1.44 0.12 -7.82
CA GLY A 30 0.91 1.45 -7.53
C GLY A 30 1.54 1.92 -6.22
N GLN A 31 1.95 3.18 -6.20
CA GLN A 31 1.97 3.92 -4.96
C GLN A 31 0.51 3.91 -4.48
N HIS A 32 0.05 2.83 -3.84
CA HIS A 32 -1.02 2.99 -2.87
C HIS A 32 -0.50 4.11 -1.97
N PRO A 33 -1.20 5.25 -1.84
CA PRO A 33 -0.79 6.25 -0.87
C PRO A 33 -0.66 5.48 0.44
N VAL A 34 0.59 5.28 0.87
CA VAL A 34 0.91 4.45 2.03
C VAL A 34 0.10 5.04 3.16
N ASN A 35 -0.91 4.30 3.61
CA ASN A 35 -1.77 4.77 4.66
C ASN A 35 -0.95 4.63 5.94
N PRO A 36 -0.45 5.73 6.53
CA PRO A 36 0.53 5.65 7.61
C PRO A 36 -0.05 4.91 8.82
N ILE A 37 -1.37 4.96 8.97
CA ILE A 37 -2.13 4.24 10.00
C ILE A 37 -2.04 2.73 9.76
N ARG A 38 -2.27 2.29 8.52
CA ARG A 38 -2.17 0.88 8.14
C ARG A 38 -0.75 0.35 8.32
N GLU A 39 0.26 1.08 7.87
CA GLU A 39 1.66 0.64 8.03
C GLU A 39 2.05 0.51 9.50
N HIS A 40 1.67 1.47 10.34
CA HIS A 40 1.94 1.39 11.77
C HIS A 40 1.16 0.27 12.45
N LEU A 41 -0.10 0.03 12.05
CA LEU A 41 -0.90 -1.09 12.57
C LEU A 41 -0.24 -2.43 12.25
N LEU A 42 0.19 -2.63 11.01
CA LEU A 42 0.90 -3.85 10.59
C LEU A 42 2.23 -4.02 11.32
N ALA A 43 2.98 -2.94 11.51
CA ALA A 43 4.20 -2.95 12.29
C ALA A 43 3.91 -3.36 13.75
N LEU A 44 2.84 -2.84 14.35
CA LEU A 44 2.45 -3.19 15.72
C LEU A 44 2.09 -4.68 15.83
N LEU A 45 1.26 -5.17 14.91
CA LEU A 45 0.84 -6.57 14.85
C LEU A 45 2.03 -7.52 14.69
N THR A 46 3.01 -7.16 13.86
CA THR A 46 4.19 -7.99 13.60
C THR A 46 5.21 -7.90 14.74
N GLU A 47 5.54 -6.69 15.21
CA GLU A 47 6.65 -6.47 16.15
C GLU A 47 6.23 -6.71 17.61
N LYS A 48 5.02 -6.28 18.00
CA LYS A 48 4.55 -6.40 19.39
C LYS A 48 3.77 -7.69 19.64
N PHE A 49 2.96 -8.10 18.68
CA PHE A 49 2.00 -9.19 18.87
C PHE A 49 2.42 -10.50 18.18
N ASP A 50 3.55 -10.51 17.46
CA ASP A 50 4.04 -11.66 16.68
C ASP A 50 2.92 -12.30 15.84
N ALA A 51 2.01 -11.48 15.31
CA ALA A 51 0.93 -11.92 14.44
C ALA A 51 1.55 -12.34 13.10
N ALA A 52 2.10 -13.56 13.08
CA ALA A 52 2.85 -14.16 11.98
C ALA A 52 1.92 -14.62 10.85
N GLY A 53 1.09 -13.72 10.33
CA GLY A 53 0.33 -13.93 9.10
C GLY A 53 1.06 -13.25 7.97
N ALA A 54 1.74 -13.99 7.09
CA ALA A 54 2.48 -13.44 5.95
C ALA A 54 1.63 -12.53 5.02
N GLU A 55 0.31 -12.44 5.24
CA GLU A 55 -0.64 -11.60 4.53
C GLU A 55 -1.73 -11.10 5.51
N VAL A 56 -1.38 -10.20 6.43
CA VAL A 56 -2.41 -9.44 7.17
C VAL A 56 -3.12 -8.52 6.18
N ASP A 57 -4.38 -8.84 5.87
CA ASP A 57 -5.23 -8.08 4.96
C ASP A 57 -6.17 -7.15 5.74
N ASP A 58 -6.67 -6.11 5.06
CA ASP A 58 -7.66 -5.19 5.63
C ASP A 58 -8.99 -5.90 5.96
N ALA A 59 -9.27 -7.03 5.32
CA ALA A 59 -10.42 -7.90 5.61
C ALA A 59 -10.18 -8.90 6.76
N SER A 60 -8.94 -9.10 7.21
CA SER A 60 -8.62 -10.01 8.33
C SER A 60 -9.19 -9.47 9.64
N THR A 61 -9.84 -10.34 10.40
CA THR A 61 -10.38 -10.00 11.74
C THR A 61 -9.31 -10.15 12.80
N LEU A 62 -9.47 -9.48 13.95
CA LEU A 62 -8.53 -9.62 15.07
C LEU A 62 -8.46 -11.06 15.59
N GLU A 63 -9.56 -11.82 15.49
CA GLU A 63 -9.58 -13.26 15.79
C GLU A 63 -8.79 -14.10 14.79
N ASP A 64 -8.87 -13.79 13.49
CA ASP A 64 -8.13 -14.49 12.43
C ASP A 64 -6.60 -14.29 12.56
N LEU A 65 -6.21 -13.16 13.15
CA LEU A 65 -4.82 -12.83 13.49
C LEU A 65 -4.31 -13.56 14.75
N ASP A 66 -5.09 -14.47 15.33
CA ASP A 66 -4.78 -15.21 16.56
C ASP A 66 -4.46 -14.27 17.75
N LEU A 67 -5.07 -13.08 17.77
CA LEU A 67 -4.86 -12.11 18.85
C LEU A 67 -5.69 -12.51 20.07
N ASP A 68 -5.00 -12.64 21.20
CA ASP A 68 -5.64 -12.86 22.49
C ASP A 68 -6.51 -11.66 22.90
N SER A 69 -7.50 -11.90 23.78
CA SER A 69 -8.42 -10.87 24.28
C SER A 69 -7.70 -9.63 24.83
N LEU A 70 -6.62 -9.85 25.58
CA LEU A 70 -5.76 -8.78 26.11
C LEU A 70 -4.95 -8.08 25.01
N ALA A 71 -4.47 -8.83 24.02
CA ALA A 71 -3.70 -8.28 22.90
C ALA A 71 -4.56 -7.33 22.04
N ARG A 72 -5.84 -7.67 21.83
CA ARG A 72 -6.78 -6.81 21.08
C ARG A 72 -7.02 -5.47 21.78
N VAL A 73 -7.27 -5.51 23.09
CA VAL A 73 -7.40 -4.30 23.93
C VAL A 73 -6.11 -3.48 23.88
N GLU A 74 -4.95 -4.11 24.06
CA GLU A 74 -3.67 -3.40 24.01
C GLU A 74 -3.37 -2.78 22.64
N LEU A 75 -3.72 -3.47 21.54
CA LEU A 75 -3.61 -2.95 20.18
C LEU A 75 -4.41 -1.64 20.05
N VAL A 76 -5.68 -1.66 20.45
CA VAL A 76 -6.58 -0.49 20.36
C VAL A 76 -6.10 0.63 21.27
N VAL A 77 -5.72 0.36 22.51
CA VAL A 77 -5.15 1.37 23.42
C VAL A 77 -3.86 1.98 22.85
N THR A 78 -2.97 1.16 22.29
CA THR A 78 -1.72 1.67 21.68
C THR A 78 -2.01 2.58 20.48
N LEU A 79 -2.99 2.23 19.63
CA LEU A 79 -3.46 3.10 18.54
C LEU A 79 -4.03 4.43 19.09
N GLN A 80 -4.88 4.38 20.10
CA GLN A 80 -5.44 5.58 20.72
C GLN A 80 -4.35 6.52 21.23
N GLU A 81 -3.37 5.99 21.97
CA GLU A 81 -2.27 6.79 22.51
C GLU A 81 -1.34 7.34 21.42
N HIS A 82 -1.06 6.55 20.37
CA HIS A 82 -0.15 6.97 19.30
C HIS A 82 -0.71 8.13 18.46
N TRP A 83 -2.00 8.09 18.11
CA TRP A 83 -2.65 9.11 17.27
C TRP A 83 -3.49 10.13 18.06
N GLY A 84 -3.68 9.94 19.36
CA GLY A 84 -4.53 10.79 20.19
C GLY A 84 -6.01 10.72 19.83
N VAL A 85 -6.48 9.54 19.41
CA VAL A 85 -7.87 9.30 18.96
C VAL A 85 -8.67 8.58 20.03
N ALA A 86 -9.98 8.87 20.12
CA ALA A 86 -10.89 8.19 21.05
C ALA A 86 -11.54 6.98 20.35
N LEU A 87 -10.85 5.83 20.38
CA LEU A 87 -11.44 4.55 19.97
C LEU A 87 -12.17 3.92 21.15
N ASP A 88 -13.18 3.12 20.87
CA ASP A 88 -13.93 2.40 21.89
C ASP A 88 -13.26 1.05 22.13
N ASP A 89 -12.67 0.85 23.30
CA ASP A 89 -11.95 -0.40 23.60
C ASP A 89 -12.85 -1.64 23.54
N ASP A 90 -14.12 -1.55 23.90
CA ASP A 90 -15.04 -2.69 23.86
C ASP A 90 -15.45 -3.05 22.42
N THR A 91 -15.80 -2.03 21.63
CA THR A 91 -16.29 -2.19 20.26
C THR A 91 -15.17 -2.40 19.25
N ASP A 92 -14.07 -1.65 19.35
CA ASP A 92 -12.96 -1.66 18.40
C ASP A 92 -11.92 -2.76 18.71
N SER A 93 -11.95 -3.39 19.90
CA SER A 93 -11.14 -4.58 20.22
C SER A 93 -11.89 -5.91 20.06
N ALA A 94 -13.13 -5.85 19.58
CA ALA A 94 -13.95 -7.04 19.39
C ALA A 94 -13.35 -8.00 18.35
N ALA A 95 -13.56 -9.30 18.56
CA ALA A 95 -13.00 -10.38 17.75
C ALA A 95 -13.30 -10.26 16.24
N GLU A 96 -14.50 -9.77 15.92
CA GLU A 96 -15.03 -9.58 14.58
C GLU A 96 -14.53 -8.30 13.88
N VAL A 97 -13.83 -7.42 14.60
CA VAL A 97 -13.27 -6.19 14.04
C VAL A 97 -12.15 -6.54 13.08
N THR A 98 -12.12 -5.88 11.92
CA THR A 98 -11.06 -6.07 10.93
C THR A 98 -9.99 -4.99 11.02
N VAL A 99 -8.80 -5.32 10.53
CA VAL A 99 -7.67 -4.40 10.40
C VAL A 99 -8.08 -3.15 9.62
N GLY A 100 -8.77 -3.32 8.49
CA GLY A 100 -9.25 -2.23 7.66
C GLY A 100 -10.22 -1.33 8.43
N ARG A 101 -11.10 -1.92 9.24
CA ARG A 101 -12.06 -1.15 10.04
C ARG A 101 -11.36 -0.29 11.09
N LEU A 102 -10.34 -0.81 11.78
CA LEU A 102 -9.53 -0.02 12.71
C LEU A 102 -8.85 1.16 12.00
N VAL A 103 -8.28 0.91 10.83
CA VAL A 103 -7.66 1.95 10.01
C VAL A 103 -8.67 3.03 9.63
N GLU A 104 -9.87 2.63 9.16
CA GLU A 104 -10.95 3.57 8.86
C GLU A 104 -11.35 4.38 10.09
N ARG A 105 -11.50 3.75 11.27
CA ARG A 105 -11.85 4.47 12.50
C ARG A 105 -10.83 5.54 12.87
N VAL A 106 -9.55 5.20 12.84
CA VAL A 106 -8.48 6.18 13.12
C VAL A 106 -8.49 7.29 12.08
N GLN A 107 -8.69 6.97 10.79
CA GLN A 107 -8.81 7.97 9.73
C GLN A 107 -10.00 8.91 9.92
N GLU A 108 -11.17 8.37 10.26
CA GLU A 108 -12.38 9.15 10.56
C GLU A 108 -12.15 10.12 11.73
N LEU A 109 -11.46 9.65 12.78
CA LEU A 109 -11.18 10.46 13.97
C LEU A 109 -10.12 11.54 13.72
N LEU A 110 -9.14 11.28 12.86
CA LEU A 110 -8.14 12.28 12.47
C LEU A 110 -8.68 13.30 11.46
N GLY A 111 -9.60 12.89 10.58
CA GLY A 111 -10.26 13.76 9.61
C GLY A 111 -11.41 14.58 10.21
N ARG A 112 -11.98 14.12 11.33
CA ARG A 112 -12.92 14.89 12.13
C ARG A 112 -12.12 15.89 12.98
N PRO A 113 -12.32 17.21 12.84
CA PRO A 113 -11.83 18.13 13.86
C PRO A 113 -12.54 17.75 15.16
N ALA A 114 -11.76 17.32 16.16
CA ALA A 114 -12.28 17.07 17.51
C ALA A 114 -13.15 18.27 17.92
N PRO A 115 -14.42 18.07 18.34
CA PRO A 115 -15.19 19.16 18.90
C PRO A 115 -14.41 19.65 20.12
N VAL A 116 -13.99 20.92 20.06
CA VAL A 116 -13.41 21.62 21.20
C VAL A 116 -14.52 21.75 22.25
N GLU A 117 -14.40 21.03 23.36
CA GLU A 117 -15.12 21.32 24.62
C GLU A 117 -14.26 22.21 25.52
#